data_AF-A0A1D6IN41-F1
#
_entry.id   AF-A0A1D6IN41-F1
#
_cell.length_a   1.000
_cell.length_b   1.000
_cell.length_c   1.000
_cell.angle_alpha   90.00
_cell.angle_beta   90.00
_cell.angle_gamma   90.00
#
_symmetry.space_group_name_H-M   'P 1'
#
loop_
_entity.id
_entity.type
_entity.pdbx_description
1 polymer ?
#
loop_
_entity_poly.entity_id
_entity_poly.type
_entity_poly.pdbx_seq_one_letter_code
_entity_poly.pdbx_strand_id
1 'polypeptide(L)'
;MASSPDLFPNVAFSDVSAAAPAAEATAAFGLGATTGAPRLCLVKSGKDEAEPTVDIDLADAQVFKLGPMEWLCVCDESEAKAGVEEKSFSRAIKVVLRTEAESKAFSLAFQQWKHQVISGKAGERLENGSIIASKSKFDTKIEASSAKMYFHYYGQLLHQQNMLQDFVRTGTYYAAVMENRSDFEGRVVVDVGAGSGILSLFAAQAGARHVYAVEASEMAENAQRLMSGNPSLGQRITVIRGKVEEVELPEKADILISEPMGTLLVNERMLESYVIARDRFLAPDGKMFPTTGRYI
;
A
#
# COMPACT_ATOMS: atom_id res chain seq x y z
N MET A 1 12.79 17.39 17.06
CA MET A 1 13.58 16.86 18.18
C MET A 1 13.90 15.41 17.84
N ALA A 2 15.18 15.03 17.74
CA ALA A 2 15.58 13.66 17.43
C ALA A 2 15.09 12.73 18.54
N SER A 3 14.35 11.67 18.21
CA SER A 3 13.97 10.65 19.18
C SER A 3 15.22 9.97 19.72
N SER A 4 15.32 9.82 21.04
CA SER A 4 16.39 9.04 21.68
C SER A 4 16.41 7.61 21.12
N PRO A 5 17.59 7.00 20.92
CA PRO A 5 17.68 5.64 20.38
C PRO A 5 17.11 4.61 21.37
N ASP A 6 16.40 3.60 20.85
CA ASP A 6 15.97 2.45 21.64
C ASP A 6 17.15 1.48 21.81
N LEU A 7 17.63 1.33 23.05
CA LEU A 7 18.85 0.60 23.37
C LEU A 7 18.56 -0.75 24.05
N PHE A 8 19.27 -1.77 23.59
CA PHE A 8 19.23 -3.15 24.11
C PHE A 8 20.68 -3.58 24.44
N PRO A 9 21.17 -3.34 25.66
CA PRO A 9 22.60 -3.44 26.00
C PRO A 9 23.15 -4.86 26.12
N ASN A 10 22.29 -5.88 26.13
CA ASN A 10 22.66 -7.25 26.46
C ASN A 10 22.14 -8.25 25.41
N VAL A 11 22.43 -8.01 24.13
CA VAL A 11 22.04 -8.94 23.06
C VAL A 11 23.22 -9.85 22.69
N ALA A 12 22.93 -11.04 22.20
CA ALA A 12 23.90 -11.86 21.49
C ALA A 12 23.53 -11.89 20.01
N PHE A 13 24.51 -11.73 19.11
CA PHE A 13 24.25 -11.85 17.68
C PHE A 13 25.26 -12.75 16.97
N SER A 14 24.81 -13.41 15.90
CA SER A 14 25.65 -14.20 15.01
C SER A 14 25.20 -14.01 13.57
N ASP A 15 26.16 -13.89 12.67
CA ASP A 15 25.89 -14.00 11.24
C ASP A 15 25.58 -15.47 10.91
N VAL A 16 24.48 -15.74 10.24
CA VAL A 16 24.06 -17.12 9.92
C VAL A 16 24.89 -17.71 8.78
N SER A 17 25.44 -16.86 7.92
CA SER A 17 26.25 -17.27 6.77
C SER A 17 27.72 -17.48 7.12
N ALA A 18 28.22 -16.77 8.14
CA ALA A 18 29.56 -16.98 8.67
C ALA A 18 29.50 -18.00 9.81
N ALA A 19 30.40 -18.99 9.83
CA ALA A 19 30.54 -19.95 10.93
C ALA A 19 31.11 -19.32 12.24
N ALA A 20 30.80 -18.06 12.51
CA ALA A 20 31.31 -17.30 13.64
C ALA A 20 30.44 -17.54 14.89
N PRO A 21 31.04 -17.70 16.08
CA PRO A 21 30.30 -17.83 17.32
C PRO A 21 29.53 -16.55 17.65
N ALA A 22 28.42 -16.70 18.38
CA ALA A 22 27.60 -15.58 18.84
C ALA A 22 28.44 -14.63 19.71
N ALA A 23 28.35 -13.33 19.43
CA ALA A 23 29.05 -12.28 20.14
C ALA A 23 28.08 -11.45 20.98
N GLU A 24 28.48 -11.10 22.21
CA GLU A 24 27.73 -10.15 23.03
C GLU A 24 27.84 -8.74 22.43
N ALA A 25 26.74 -8.01 22.46
CA ALA A 25 26.60 -6.72 21.84
C ALA A 25 25.51 -5.87 22.48
N THR A 26 25.55 -4.58 22.13
CA THR A 26 24.44 -3.65 22.30
C THR A 26 23.73 -3.47 20.96
N ALA A 27 22.41 -3.65 20.94
CA ALA A 27 21.57 -3.28 19.79
C ALA A 27 20.97 -1.89 20.01
N ALA A 28 20.99 -1.06 18.98
CA ALA A 28 20.41 0.28 19.02
C ALA A 28 19.57 0.53 17.78
N PHE A 29 18.32 0.93 17.96
CA PHE A 29 17.53 1.54 16.89
C PHE A 29 17.72 3.04 16.90
N GLY A 30 18.03 3.63 15.74
CA GLY A 30 18.35 5.05 15.65
C GLY A 30 18.34 5.56 14.22
N LEU A 31 18.57 6.87 14.06
CA LEU A 31 18.84 7.45 12.74
C LEU A 31 20.33 7.32 12.43
N GLY A 32 20.65 6.85 11.22
CA GLY A 32 22.04 6.77 10.75
C GLY A 32 22.66 8.16 10.63
N ALA A 33 23.90 8.33 11.14
CA ALA A 33 24.57 9.62 11.20
C ALA A 33 24.82 10.28 9.83
N THR A 34 24.91 9.48 8.76
CA THR A 34 25.20 9.94 7.39
C THR A 34 23.97 10.07 6.51
N THR A 35 22.99 9.18 6.65
CA THR A 35 21.81 9.11 5.76
C THR A 35 20.53 9.63 6.40
N GLY A 36 20.47 9.76 7.72
CA GLY A 36 19.24 10.08 8.45
C GLY A 36 18.14 9.01 8.31
N ALA A 37 18.47 7.83 7.77
CA ALA A 37 17.54 6.71 7.66
C ALA A 37 17.45 5.96 8.99
N PRO A 38 16.28 5.39 9.36
CA PRO A 38 16.16 4.44 10.45
C PRO A 38 17.04 3.19 10.27
N ARG A 39 17.87 2.88 11.26
CA ARG A 39 18.81 1.75 11.24
C ARG A 39 18.78 0.96 12.53
N LEU A 40 19.15 -0.32 12.44
CA LEU A 40 19.47 -1.17 13.59
C LEU A 40 20.98 -1.43 13.61
N CYS A 41 21.65 -0.86 14.61
CA CYS A 41 23.08 -1.00 14.82
C CYS A 41 23.37 -2.06 15.89
N LEU A 42 24.30 -2.97 15.63
CA LEU A 42 24.83 -3.93 16.60
C LEU A 42 26.31 -3.63 16.86
N VAL A 43 26.64 -3.26 18.09
CA VAL A 43 28.00 -2.93 18.52
C VAL A 43 28.50 -4.03 19.46
N LYS A 44 29.53 -4.78 19.08
CA LYS A 44 30.13 -5.81 19.95
C LYS A 44 30.67 -5.19 21.25
N SER A 45 30.45 -5.87 22.37
CA SER A 45 30.99 -5.47 23.68
C SER A 45 32.52 -5.37 23.61
N GLY A 46 33.08 -4.21 23.96
CA GLY A 46 34.54 -3.96 23.98
C GLY A 46 35.14 -3.29 22.74
N LYS A 47 34.33 -2.85 21.76
CA LYS A 47 34.74 -1.90 20.71
C LYS A 47 34.23 -0.49 21.02
N ASP A 48 34.93 0.54 20.55
CA ASP A 48 34.49 1.94 20.62
C ASP A 48 33.12 2.12 19.93
N GLU A 49 32.21 2.89 20.55
CA GLU A 49 30.85 3.14 20.04
C GLU A 49 30.80 3.83 18.66
N ALA A 50 31.95 4.26 18.13
CA ALA A 50 32.07 5.02 16.90
C ALA A 50 31.87 4.20 15.60
N GLU A 51 32.01 2.86 15.64
CA GLU A 51 31.78 2.01 14.46
C GLU A 51 30.89 0.79 14.77
N PRO A 52 29.68 0.70 14.19
CA PRO A 52 28.82 -0.47 14.36
C PRO A 52 29.47 -1.71 13.74
N THR A 53 29.40 -2.85 14.44
CA THR A 53 29.92 -4.12 13.91
C THR A 53 28.98 -4.72 12.86
N VAL A 54 27.69 -4.43 12.96
CA VAL A 54 26.68 -4.68 11.93
C VAL A 54 25.74 -3.49 11.91
N ASP A 55 25.44 -2.98 10.72
CA ASP A 55 24.55 -1.85 10.52
C ASP A 55 23.48 -2.23 9.48
N ILE A 56 22.23 -2.31 9.93
CA ILE A 56 21.11 -2.82 9.14
C ILE A 56 20.17 -1.65 8.78
N ASP A 57 19.99 -1.41 7.49
CA ASP A 57 18.97 -0.46 7.01
C ASP A 57 17.56 -1.05 7.19
N LEU A 58 16.69 -0.35 7.92
CA LEU A 58 15.34 -0.86 8.20
C LEU A 58 14.39 -0.74 7.01
N ALA A 59 14.74 0.01 5.98
CA ALA A 59 13.95 0.08 4.74
C ALA A 59 13.88 -1.28 4.04
N ASP A 60 15.02 -1.97 3.96
CA ASP A 60 15.16 -3.23 3.21
C ASP A 60 15.25 -4.45 4.13
N ALA A 61 15.23 -4.25 5.45
CA ALA A 61 15.30 -5.35 6.41
C ALA A 61 13.95 -6.02 6.70
N GLN A 62 13.98 -7.35 6.80
CA GLN A 62 12.90 -8.18 7.31
C GLN A 62 13.33 -8.87 8.61
N VAL A 63 12.45 -8.90 9.61
CA VAL A 63 12.72 -9.54 10.90
C VAL A 63 11.72 -10.65 11.17
N PHE A 64 12.22 -11.84 11.52
CA PHE A 64 11.44 -13.02 11.81
C PHE A 64 11.67 -13.48 13.25
N LYS A 65 10.61 -13.86 13.96
CA LYS A 65 10.73 -14.46 15.29
C LYS A 65 10.96 -15.96 15.14
N LEU A 66 12.11 -16.46 15.59
CA LEU A 66 12.45 -17.88 15.56
C LEU A 66 12.08 -18.60 16.86
N GLY A 67 12.03 -17.87 17.97
CA GLY A 67 11.70 -18.42 19.29
C GLY A 67 11.31 -17.32 20.29
N PRO A 68 11.05 -17.65 21.57
CA PRO A 68 10.64 -16.68 22.58
C PRO A 68 11.60 -15.49 22.71
N MET A 69 12.89 -15.75 22.53
CA MET A 69 13.99 -14.80 22.69
C MET A 69 14.86 -14.64 21.43
N GLU A 70 14.52 -15.34 20.34
CA GLU A 70 15.36 -15.44 19.15
C GLU A 70 14.69 -14.77 17.95
N TRP A 71 15.47 -13.95 17.27
CA TRP A 71 15.08 -13.17 16.11
C TRP A 71 16.07 -13.35 14.97
N LEU A 72 15.59 -13.28 13.74
CA LEU A 72 16.39 -13.34 12.52
C LEU A 72 16.14 -12.07 11.71
N CYS A 73 17.17 -11.26 11.55
CA CYS A 73 17.15 -10.05 10.73
C CYS A 73 17.78 -10.39 9.37
N VAL A 74 17.03 -10.26 8.29
CA VAL A 74 17.48 -10.49 6.92
C VAL A 74 17.52 -9.16 6.19
N CYS A 75 18.66 -8.81 5.61
CA CYS A 75 18.86 -7.60 4.83
C CYS A 75 19.68 -7.90 3.58
N ASP A 76 19.53 -7.11 2.53
CA ASP A 76 20.34 -7.26 1.32
C ASP A 76 21.63 -6.43 1.47
N GLU A 77 22.78 -7.03 1.12
CA GLU A 77 24.06 -6.34 1.03
C GLU A 77 24.51 -6.26 -0.44
N SER A 78 25.00 -5.08 -0.83
CA SER A 78 25.69 -4.85 -2.10
C SER A 78 27.19 -4.68 -1.86
N GLU A 79 28.00 -5.66 -2.27
CA GLU A 79 29.46 -5.44 -2.35
C GLU A 79 29.77 -4.64 -3.62
N ALA A 80 29.87 -3.31 -3.50
CA ALA A 80 30.44 -2.49 -4.56
C ALA A 80 31.97 -2.65 -4.56
N LYS A 81 32.49 -3.63 -5.30
CA LYS A 81 33.90 -3.65 -5.71
C LYS A 81 34.01 -2.98 -7.07
N ALA A 82 34.82 -1.94 -7.15
CA ALA A 82 35.05 -1.18 -8.38
C ALA A 82 35.42 -2.12 -9.55
N GLY A 83 34.50 -2.28 -10.51
CA GLY A 83 34.73 -2.96 -11.78
C GLY A 83 34.20 -4.39 -11.94
N VAL A 84 33.33 -4.91 -11.05
CA VAL A 84 32.66 -6.22 -11.25
C VAL A 84 31.15 -6.06 -11.06
N GLU A 85 30.34 -6.78 -11.85
CA GLU A 85 28.87 -6.83 -11.75
C GLU A 85 28.40 -6.97 -10.29
N GLU A 86 27.49 -6.10 -9.86
CA GLU A 86 26.85 -6.14 -8.53
C GLU A 86 26.13 -7.47 -8.34
N LYS A 87 26.68 -8.32 -7.47
CA LYS A 87 25.96 -9.48 -6.93
C LYS A 87 25.36 -9.08 -5.59
N SER A 88 24.06 -8.81 -5.58
CA SER A 88 23.30 -8.68 -4.34
C SER A 88 23.15 -10.06 -3.70
N PHE A 89 23.48 -10.18 -2.42
CA PHE A 89 23.15 -11.38 -1.64
C PHE A 89 22.48 -10.97 -0.34
N SER A 90 21.52 -11.78 0.10
CA SER A 90 20.83 -11.55 1.35
C SER A 90 21.70 -12.05 2.51
N ARG A 91 21.93 -11.17 3.48
CA ARG A 91 22.63 -11.46 4.73
C ARG A 91 21.62 -11.66 5.85
N ALA A 92 21.85 -12.68 6.68
CA ALA A 92 20.96 -13.02 7.78
C ALA A 92 21.70 -12.99 9.12
N ILE A 93 21.22 -12.17 10.04
CA ILE A 93 21.77 -11.96 11.38
C ILE A 93 20.80 -12.50 12.41
N LYS A 94 21.21 -13.52 13.16
CA LYS A 94 20.46 -13.98 14.33
C LYS A 94 20.75 -13.06 15.51
N VAL A 95 19.70 -12.58 16.16
CA VAL A 95 19.75 -11.77 17.38
C VAL A 95 19.02 -12.51 18.50
N VAL A 96 19.67 -12.67 19.64
CA VAL A 96 19.14 -13.38 20.81
C VAL A 96 19.12 -12.40 21.99
N LEU A 97 17.95 -12.32 22.63
CA LEU A 97 17.69 -11.47 23.79
C LEU A 97 17.69 -12.31 25.08
N ARG A 98 17.92 -11.69 26.24
CA ARG A 98 18.03 -12.46 27.50
C ARG A 98 16.67 -12.79 28.11
N THR A 99 15.67 -11.94 27.86
CA THR A 99 14.34 -12.09 28.43
C THR A 99 13.22 -11.96 27.40
N GLU A 100 12.06 -12.52 27.71
CA GLU A 100 10.87 -12.32 26.87
C GLU A 100 10.37 -10.87 26.89
N ALA A 101 10.62 -10.13 27.98
CA ALA A 101 10.27 -8.72 28.08
C ALA A 101 11.08 -7.88 27.09
N GLU A 102 12.40 -8.10 27.03
CA GLU A 102 13.28 -7.47 26.03
C GLU A 102 12.90 -7.91 24.61
N SER A 103 12.54 -9.18 24.41
CA SER A 103 12.03 -9.70 23.12
C SER A 103 10.78 -8.97 22.63
N LYS A 104 9.84 -8.69 23.53
CA LYS A 104 8.64 -7.90 23.20
C LYS A 104 8.99 -6.44 22.93
N ALA A 105 9.87 -5.84 23.73
CA ALA A 105 10.32 -4.46 23.54
C ALA A 105 11.08 -4.28 22.21
N PHE A 106 11.94 -5.22 21.85
CA PHE A 106 12.68 -5.23 20.58
C PHE A 106 11.73 -5.31 19.38
N SER A 107 10.70 -6.16 19.45
CA SER A 107 9.67 -6.24 18.43
C SER A 107 8.90 -4.92 18.27
N LEU A 108 8.58 -4.26 19.38
CA LEU A 108 7.85 -3.00 19.37
C LEU A 108 8.69 -1.87 18.77
N ALA A 109 9.96 -1.77 19.18
CA ALA A 109 10.91 -0.81 18.64
C ALA A 109 11.09 -1.01 17.13
N PHE A 110 11.32 -2.25 16.67
CA PHE A 110 11.43 -2.55 15.24
C PHE A 110 10.19 -2.09 14.46
N GLN A 111 8.98 -2.36 14.97
CA GLN A 111 7.74 -1.94 14.32
C GLN A 111 7.60 -0.41 14.27
N GLN A 112 7.93 0.29 15.35
CA GLN A 112 7.87 1.74 15.42
C GLN A 112 8.83 2.39 14.42
N TRP A 113 10.09 1.96 14.39
CA TRP A 113 11.09 2.49 13.49
C TRP A 113 10.80 2.13 12.03
N LYS A 114 10.31 0.93 11.75
CA LYS A 114 9.88 0.53 10.39
C LYS A 114 8.67 1.33 9.91
N HIS A 115 7.75 1.67 10.80
CA HIS A 115 6.62 2.55 10.47
C HIS A 115 7.10 3.96 10.07
N GLN A 116 8.14 4.48 10.74
CA GLN A 116 8.72 5.78 10.39
C GLN A 116 9.39 5.80 9.00
N VAL A 117 9.99 4.68 8.58
CA VAL A 117 10.55 4.54 7.21
C VAL A 117 9.43 4.60 6.16
N ILE A 118 8.32 3.92 6.42
CA ILE A 118 7.17 3.86 5.50
C ILE A 118 6.46 5.22 5.39
N SER A 119 6.48 6.04 6.45
CA SER A 119 5.83 7.35 6.51
C SER A 119 6.73 8.54 6.07
N GLY A 120 7.70 8.32 5.17
CA GLY A 120 8.78 9.26 4.85
C GLY A 120 8.39 10.76 4.79
N LYS A 121 9.17 11.59 5.51
CA LYS A 121 9.15 13.07 5.58
C LYS A 121 7.89 13.73 6.15
N ALA A 122 7.84 13.82 7.49
CA ALA A 122 6.97 14.76 8.18
C ALA A 122 7.44 16.20 7.95
N GLY A 123 6.70 16.94 7.14
CA GLY A 123 7.00 18.33 6.83
C GLY A 123 5.90 19.08 6.08
N GLU A 124 4.63 18.67 6.18
CA GLU A 124 3.48 19.53 5.90
C GLU A 124 2.21 18.88 6.47
N ARG A 125 1.48 19.63 7.30
CA ARG A 125 0.17 19.25 7.82
C ARG A 125 -0.84 19.57 6.73
N LEU A 126 -1.42 18.58 6.07
CA LEU A 126 -2.49 18.79 5.11
C LEU A 126 -3.77 18.06 5.54
N GLU A 127 -4.89 18.78 5.42
CA GLU A 127 -6.23 18.39 5.83
C GLU A 127 -6.78 17.32 4.89
N ASN A 128 -6.97 16.11 5.42
CA ASN A 128 -8.24 15.37 5.38
C ASN A 128 -8.03 13.94 5.90
N GLY A 129 -8.25 13.75 7.19
CA GLY A 129 -8.68 12.47 7.77
C GLY A 129 -7.90 11.21 7.38
N SER A 130 -6.57 11.25 7.46
CA SER A 130 -5.71 10.08 7.24
C SER A 130 -6.11 8.92 8.16
N ILE A 131 -6.74 7.89 7.58
CA ILE A 131 -6.52 6.53 8.03
C ILE A 131 -5.31 6.06 7.24
N ILE A 132 -4.16 6.01 7.91
CA ILE A 132 -3.02 5.24 7.41
C ILE A 132 -3.55 3.83 7.21
N ALA A 133 -3.71 3.40 5.96
CA ALA A 133 -3.98 2.01 5.66
C ALA A 133 -2.83 1.21 6.28
N SER A 134 -3.08 0.63 7.45
CA SER A 134 -2.16 -0.26 8.13
C SER A 134 -1.86 -1.36 7.13
N LYS A 135 -0.62 -1.42 6.59
CA LYS A 135 -0.19 -2.54 5.73
C LYS A 135 -0.63 -3.83 6.40
N SER A 136 -1.66 -4.45 5.85
CA SER A 136 -2.23 -5.62 6.49
C SER A 136 -1.26 -6.78 6.26
N LYS A 137 -1.35 -7.84 7.07
CA LYS A 137 -0.61 -9.09 6.82
C LYS A 137 -0.91 -9.68 5.42
N PHE A 138 -1.89 -9.15 4.70
CA PHE A 138 -2.30 -9.55 3.36
C PHE A 138 -1.60 -8.78 2.24
N ASP A 139 -1.19 -7.53 2.44
CA ASP A 139 -0.43 -6.77 1.43
C ASP A 139 0.97 -7.39 1.24
N THR A 140 1.46 -8.06 2.29
CA THR A 140 2.69 -8.86 2.26
C THR A 140 2.53 -10.18 1.47
N LYS A 141 1.29 -10.62 1.18
CA LYS A 141 1.00 -11.87 0.46
C LYS A 141 0.74 -11.68 -1.03
N ILE A 142 0.50 -10.46 -1.49
CA ILE A 142 0.38 -10.18 -2.93
C ILE A 142 1.80 -10.05 -3.49
N GLU A 143 2.21 -11.04 -4.25
CA GLU A 143 3.45 -10.94 -5.02
C GLU A 143 3.32 -9.74 -5.99
N ALA A 144 4.28 -8.83 -6.01
CA ALA A 144 4.22 -7.64 -6.87
C ALA A 144 4.02 -7.98 -8.36
N SER A 145 4.52 -9.15 -8.77
CA SER A 145 4.29 -9.76 -10.10
C SER A 145 2.81 -10.08 -10.35
N SER A 146 2.07 -10.55 -9.35
CA SER A 146 0.63 -10.86 -9.42
C SER A 146 -0.21 -9.61 -9.61
N ALA A 147 0.06 -8.53 -8.85
CA ALA A 147 -0.63 -7.25 -9.02
C ALA A 147 -0.37 -6.65 -10.41
N LYS A 148 0.87 -6.75 -10.91
CA LYS A 148 1.23 -6.28 -12.25
C LYS A 148 0.48 -7.05 -13.34
N MET A 149 0.36 -8.37 -13.20
CA MET A 149 -0.41 -9.20 -14.14
C MET A 149 -1.90 -8.87 -14.10
N TYR A 150 -2.47 -8.65 -12.91
CA TYR A 150 -3.86 -8.24 -12.74
C TYR A 150 -4.16 -6.92 -13.48
N PHE A 151 -3.39 -5.86 -13.25
CA PHE A 151 -3.59 -4.59 -13.95
C PHE A 151 -3.27 -4.68 -15.45
N HIS A 152 -2.31 -5.51 -15.85
CA HIS A 152 -2.04 -5.75 -17.26
C HIS A 152 -3.25 -6.40 -17.96
N TYR A 153 -3.88 -7.39 -17.32
CA TYR A 153 -5.08 -8.06 -17.83
C TYR A 153 -6.24 -7.07 -18.05
N TYR A 154 -6.53 -6.24 -17.04
CA TYR A 154 -7.61 -5.25 -17.11
C TYR A 154 -7.31 -4.02 -17.98
N GLY A 155 -6.03 -3.80 -18.30
CA GLY A 155 -5.57 -2.83 -19.29
C GLY A 155 -5.84 -3.22 -20.75
N GLN A 156 -6.29 -4.45 -21.02
CA GLN A 156 -6.60 -4.91 -22.38
C GLN A 156 -8.05 -4.62 -22.77
N LEU A 157 -8.25 -4.04 -23.95
CA LEU A 157 -9.58 -3.70 -24.49
C LEU A 157 -10.50 -4.92 -24.61
N LEU A 158 -9.95 -6.11 -24.90
CA LEU A 158 -10.73 -7.34 -25.02
C LEU A 158 -11.49 -7.67 -23.73
N HIS A 159 -10.84 -7.53 -22.57
CA HIS A 159 -11.49 -7.80 -21.28
C HIS A 159 -12.54 -6.75 -20.94
N GLN A 160 -12.27 -5.48 -21.23
CA GLN A 160 -13.27 -4.41 -21.11
C GLN A 160 -14.49 -4.67 -22.00
N GLN A 161 -14.28 -5.13 -23.24
CA GLN A 161 -15.37 -5.47 -24.15
C GLN A 161 -16.23 -6.62 -23.61
N ASN A 162 -15.61 -7.72 -23.15
CA ASN A 162 -16.34 -8.86 -22.59
C ASN A 162 -17.25 -8.42 -21.44
N MET A 163 -16.70 -7.58 -20.56
CA MET A 163 -17.41 -6.94 -19.46
C MET A 163 -18.59 -6.08 -19.98
N LEU A 164 -18.35 -5.17 -20.93
CA LEU A 164 -19.39 -4.27 -21.47
C LEU A 164 -20.50 -5.00 -22.23
N GLN A 165 -20.21 -6.17 -22.82
CA GLN A 165 -21.18 -7.01 -23.50
C GLN A 165 -22.07 -7.82 -22.56
N ASP A 166 -21.75 -7.89 -21.26
CA ASP A 166 -22.68 -8.36 -20.25
C ASP A 166 -23.77 -7.29 -20.01
N PHE A 167 -24.90 -7.47 -20.69
CA PHE A 167 -26.04 -6.57 -20.61
C PHE A 167 -26.75 -6.62 -19.27
N VAL A 168 -26.71 -7.76 -18.56
CA VAL A 168 -27.33 -7.86 -17.23
C VAL A 168 -26.50 -7.06 -16.24
N ARG A 169 -25.18 -7.27 -16.23
CA ARG A 169 -24.25 -6.53 -15.39
C ARG A 169 -24.31 -5.03 -15.68
N THR A 170 -24.04 -4.63 -16.91
CA THR A 170 -23.95 -3.21 -17.30
C THR A 170 -25.32 -2.52 -17.20
N GLY A 171 -26.40 -3.20 -17.58
CA GLY A 171 -27.77 -2.70 -17.47
C GLY A 171 -28.22 -2.52 -16.02
N THR A 172 -27.81 -3.40 -15.11
CA THR A 172 -28.13 -3.26 -13.68
C THR A 172 -27.48 -2.02 -13.07
N TYR A 173 -26.19 -1.76 -13.38
CA TYR A 173 -25.54 -0.52 -12.94
C TYR A 173 -26.19 0.73 -13.53
N TYR A 174 -26.52 0.70 -14.83
CA TYR A 174 -27.22 1.80 -15.47
C TYR A 174 -28.56 2.10 -14.79
N ALA A 175 -29.38 1.07 -14.57
CA ALA A 175 -30.65 1.19 -13.88
C ALA A 175 -30.47 1.71 -12.45
N ALA A 176 -29.53 1.16 -11.68
CA ALA A 176 -29.25 1.59 -10.32
C ALA A 176 -28.90 3.09 -10.24
N VAL A 177 -28.10 3.60 -11.18
CA VAL A 177 -27.73 5.02 -11.24
C VAL A 177 -28.91 5.89 -11.68
N MET A 178 -29.63 5.49 -12.73
CA MET A 178 -30.72 6.29 -13.30
C MET A 178 -31.99 6.30 -12.44
N GLU A 179 -32.32 5.19 -11.80
CA GLU A 179 -33.46 5.10 -10.88
C GLU A 179 -33.20 5.88 -9.58
N ASN A 180 -31.93 6.03 -9.18
CA ASN A 180 -31.51 6.85 -8.04
C ASN A 180 -30.93 8.20 -8.49
N ARG A 181 -31.35 8.75 -9.63
CA ARG A 181 -30.81 10.01 -10.20
C ARG A 181 -30.73 11.16 -9.19
N SER A 182 -31.72 11.29 -8.31
CA SER A 182 -31.75 12.32 -7.26
C SER A 182 -30.58 12.24 -6.28
N ASP A 183 -29.98 11.05 -6.11
CA ASP A 183 -28.79 10.87 -5.30
C ASP A 183 -27.55 11.42 -6.00
N PHE A 184 -27.46 11.33 -7.33
CA PHE A 184 -26.30 11.73 -8.11
C PHE A 184 -26.33 13.22 -8.50
N GLU A 185 -27.50 13.81 -8.67
CA GLU A 185 -27.63 15.18 -9.19
C GLU A 185 -26.91 16.20 -8.30
N GLY A 186 -25.98 16.95 -8.89
CA GLY A 186 -25.19 17.97 -8.20
C GLY A 186 -24.15 17.43 -7.21
N ARG A 187 -23.94 16.11 -7.15
CA ARG A 187 -23.02 15.44 -6.22
C ARG A 187 -21.64 15.14 -6.81
N VAL A 188 -20.68 14.92 -5.91
CA VAL A 188 -19.36 14.39 -6.25
C VAL A 188 -19.37 12.87 -6.16
N VAL A 189 -18.89 12.23 -7.21
CA VAL A 189 -18.84 10.77 -7.34
C VAL A 189 -17.41 10.31 -7.49
N VAL A 190 -17.06 9.20 -6.84
CA VAL A 190 -15.80 8.49 -7.07
C VAL A 190 -16.12 7.10 -7.63
N ASP A 191 -15.57 6.82 -8.81
CA ASP A 191 -15.66 5.53 -9.50
C ASP A 191 -14.36 4.76 -9.28
N VAL A 192 -14.42 3.67 -8.50
CA VAL A 192 -13.24 2.90 -8.06
C VAL A 192 -13.01 1.74 -9.01
N GLY A 193 -11.85 1.75 -9.68
CA GLY A 193 -11.53 0.79 -10.74
C GLY A 193 -12.38 1.06 -11.97
N ALA A 194 -12.36 2.32 -12.43
CA ALA A 194 -13.26 2.82 -13.46
C ALA A 194 -13.16 2.06 -14.79
N GLY A 195 -12.03 1.39 -15.06
CA GLY A 195 -11.78 0.67 -16.31
C GLY A 195 -11.96 1.60 -17.50
N SER A 196 -12.89 1.27 -18.39
CA SER A 196 -13.28 2.11 -19.54
C SER A 196 -13.99 3.43 -19.18
N GLY A 197 -14.44 3.59 -17.92
CA GLY A 197 -15.17 4.76 -17.44
C GLY A 197 -16.67 4.72 -17.68
N ILE A 198 -17.25 3.55 -17.94
CA ILE A 198 -18.69 3.42 -18.23
C ILE A 198 -19.58 3.84 -17.05
N LEU A 199 -19.22 3.47 -15.81
CA LEU A 199 -19.97 3.86 -14.62
C LEU A 199 -19.84 5.37 -14.34
N SER A 200 -18.64 5.91 -14.57
CA SER A 200 -18.40 7.36 -14.55
C SER A 200 -19.31 8.12 -15.53
N LEU A 201 -19.52 7.60 -16.74
CA LEU A 201 -20.44 8.18 -17.72
C LEU A 201 -21.90 8.13 -17.24
N PHE A 202 -22.32 7.03 -16.63
CA PHE A 202 -23.67 6.91 -16.05
C PHE A 202 -23.88 7.94 -14.94
N ALA A 203 -22.92 8.10 -14.04
CA ALA A 203 -22.97 9.09 -12.98
C ALA A 203 -23.04 10.53 -13.54
N ALA A 204 -22.21 10.86 -14.53
CA ALA A 204 -22.26 12.17 -15.20
C ALA A 204 -23.61 12.40 -15.90
N GLN A 205 -24.16 11.38 -16.57
CA GLN A 205 -25.47 11.43 -17.23
C GLN A 205 -26.62 11.59 -16.23
N ALA A 206 -26.49 11.04 -15.02
CA ALA A 206 -27.43 11.24 -13.92
C ALA A 206 -27.36 12.65 -13.32
N GLY A 207 -26.38 13.47 -13.72
CA GLY A 207 -26.28 14.87 -13.33
C GLY A 207 -25.26 15.12 -12.22
N ALA A 208 -24.33 14.19 -11.97
CA ALA A 208 -23.19 14.43 -11.08
C ALA A 208 -22.53 15.78 -11.40
N ARG A 209 -22.16 16.52 -10.35
CA ARG A 209 -21.37 17.74 -10.44
C ARG A 209 -19.99 17.43 -10.98
N HIS A 210 -19.37 16.40 -10.43
CA HIS A 210 -18.05 15.93 -10.83
C HIS A 210 -17.90 14.44 -10.54
N VAL A 211 -17.10 13.75 -11.36
CA VAL A 211 -16.76 12.34 -11.17
C VAL A 211 -15.24 12.18 -11.20
N TYR A 212 -14.67 11.60 -10.16
CA TYR A 212 -13.28 11.16 -10.13
C TYR A 212 -13.22 9.67 -10.48
N ALA A 213 -12.73 9.36 -11.68
CA ALA A 213 -12.61 8.01 -12.20
C ALA A 213 -11.20 7.46 -11.91
N VAL A 214 -11.07 6.65 -10.87
CA VAL A 214 -9.77 6.10 -10.43
C VAL A 214 -9.53 4.77 -11.13
N GLU A 215 -8.44 4.68 -11.91
CA GLU A 215 -8.08 3.48 -12.65
C GLU A 215 -6.57 3.22 -12.59
N ALA A 216 -6.17 2.03 -12.14
CA ALA A 216 -4.76 1.71 -11.91
C ALA A 216 -4.03 1.17 -13.16
N SER A 217 -4.76 0.58 -14.11
CA SER A 217 -4.20 0.01 -15.34
C SER A 217 -3.99 1.06 -16.43
N GLU A 218 -3.37 0.62 -17.53
CA GLU A 218 -3.24 1.41 -18.77
C GLU A 218 -4.61 1.79 -19.39
N MET A 219 -5.71 1.18 -18.95
CA MET A 219 -7.05 1.54 -19.42
C MET A 219 -7.40 2.99 -19.11
N ALA A 220 -6.78 3.60 -18.10
CA ALA A 220 -6.95 5.02 -17.78
C ALA A 220 -6.73 5.94 -19.00
N GLU A 221 -5.76 5.64 -19.86
CA GLU A 221 -5.50 6.43 -21.08
C GLU A 221 -6.64 6.32 -22.09
N ASN A 222 -7.22 5.13 -22.24
CA ASN A 222 -8.37 4.92 -23.12
C ASN A 222 -9.62 5.57 -22.55
N ALA A 223 -9.84 5.50 -21.23
CA ALA A 223 -10.92 6.21 -20.56
C ALA A 223 -10.81 7.74 -20.79
N GLN A 224 -9.61 8.33 -20.65
CA GLN A 224 -9.38 9.75 -20.94
C GLN A 224 -9.73 10.12 -22.38
N ARG A 225 -9.34 9.27 -23.35
CA ARG A 225 -9.70 9.47 -24.77
C ARG A 225 -11.22 9.38 -24.98
N LEU A 226 -11.89 8.43 -24.34
CA LEU A 226 -13.34 8.29 -24.39
C LEU A 226 -14.05 9.52 -23.80
N MET A 227 -13.60 10.03 -22.65
CA MET A 227 -14.17 11.25 -22.06
C MET A 227 -13.96 12.47 -22.99
N SER A 228 -12.77 12.60 -23.58
CA SER A 228 -12.46 13.67 -24.53
C SER A 228 -13.34 13.60 -25.80
N GLY A 229 -13.68 12.39 -26.24
CA GLY A 229 -14.60 12.17 -27.36
C GLY A 229 -16.08 12.43 -27.04
N ASN A 230 -16.44 12.56 -25.76
CA ASN A 230 -17.81 12.78 -25.30
C ASN A 230 -17.91 14.08 -24.47
N PRO A 231 -17.65 15.26 -25.05
CA PRO A 231 -17.47 16.51 -24.29
C PRO A 231 -18.69 16.92 -23.47
N SER A 232 -19.91 16.52 -23.84
CA SER A 232 -21.14 16.82 -23.09
C SER A 232 -21.15 16.23 -21.68
N LEU A 233 -20.49 15.10 -21.47
CA LEU A 233 -20.39 14.41 -20.18
C LEU A 233 -18.95 14.42 -19.64
N GLY A 234 -17.98 14.22 -20.52
CA GLY A 234 -16.56 14.05 -20.17
C GLY A 234 -15.94 15.25 -19.48
N GLN A 235 -16.45 16.48 -19.70
CA GLN A 235 -15.97 17.66 -18.96
C GLN A 235 -16.21 17.58 -17.45
N ARG A 236 -17.13 16.72 -17.00
CA ARG A 236 -17.41 16.50 -15.58
C ARG A 236 -16.61 15.34 -14.99
N ILE A 237 -15.80 14.66 -15.79
CA ILE A 237 -15.12 13.42 -15.41
C ILE A 237 -13.62 13.64 -15.45
N THR A 238 -12.95 13.51 -14.31
CA THR A 238 -11.49 13.51 -14.21
C THR A 238 -11.01 12.07 -14.03
N VAL A 239 -10.25 11.56 -15.00
CA VAL A 239 -9.62 10.25 -14.89
C VAL A 239 -8.28 10.38 -14.17
N ILE A 240 -8.13 9.63 -13.08
CA ILE A 240 -6.94 9.62 -12.23
C ILE A 240 -6.30 8.24 -12.35
N ARG A 241 -5.10 8.23 -12.94
CA ARG A 241 -4.33 7.00 -13.10
C ARG A 241 -3.59 6.68 -11.79
N GLY A 242 -3.91 5.54 -11.18
CA GLY A 242 -3.22 5.06 -9.98
C GLY A 242 -4.08 4.11 -9.16
N LYS A 243 -3.46 3.50 -8.14
CA LYS A 243 -4.17 2.64 -7.19
C LYS A 243 -4.98 3.48 -6.22
N VAL A 244 -6.17 3.02 -5.86
CA VAL A 244 -7.07 3.76 -4.95
C VAL A 244 -6.48 3.94 -3.55
N GLU A 245 -5.51 3.11 -3.18
CA GLU A 245 -4.72 3.15 -1.94
C GLU A 245 -3.61 4.21 -1.95
N GLU A 246 -3.24 4.72 -3.13
CA GLU A 246 -2.06 5.59 -3.34
C GLU A 246 -2.45 6.98 -3.88
N VAL A 247 -3.57 7.10 -4.60
CA VAL A 247 -4.03 8.39 -5.15
C VAL A 247 -4.58 9.31 -4.05
N GLU A 248 -4.63 10.60 -4.36
CA GLU A 248 -5.28 11.63 -3.55
C GLU A 248 -6.36 12.34 -4.37
N LEU A 249 -7.46 12.70 -3.72
CA LEU A 249 -8.58 13.42 -4.32
C LEU A 249 -8.72 14.81 -3.69
N PRO A 250 -9.10 15.84 -4.46
CA PRO A 250 -9.17 17.22 -3.96
C PRO A 250 -10.32 17.45 -2.97
N GLU A 251 -11.32 16.57 -2.94
CA GLU A 251 -12.48 16.65 -2.06
C GLU A 251 -13.04 15.25 -1.74
N LYS A 252 -13.80 15.13 -0.65
CA LYS A 252 -14.57 13.92 -0.34
C LYS A 252 -15.77 13.78 -1.29
N ALA A 253 -16.15 12.55 -1.57
CA ALA A 253 -17.29 12.21 -2.41
C ALA A 253 -18.57 12.06 -1.59
N ASP A 254 -19.70 12.42 -2.21
CA ASP A 254 -21.04 12.07 -1.70
C ASP A 254 -21.41 10.63 -2.10
N ILE A 255 -20.87 10.14 -3.21
CA ILE A 255 -21.14 8.80 -3.74
C ILE A 255 -19.85 8.08 -4.08
N LEU A 256 -19.74 6.83 -3.65
CA LEU A 256 -18.76 5.87 -4.14
C LEU A 256 -19.48 4.83 -5.01
N ILE A 257 -19.02 4.64 -6.24
CA ILE A 257 -19.51 3.62 -7.16
C ILE A 257 -18.35 2.73 -7.60
N SER A 258 -18.60 1.43 -7.77
CA SER A 258 -17.60 0.48 -8.24
C SER A 258 -18.27 -0.79 -8.76
N GLU A 259 -17.56 -1.55 -9.59
CA GLU A 259 -17.87 -2.95 -9.91
C GLU A 259 -16.79 -3.87 -9.35
N PRO A 260 -16.83 -4.19 -8.04
CA PRO A 260 -15.73 -4.90 -7.37
C PRO A 260 -15.89 -6.42 -7.37
N MET A 261 -16.90 -6.98 -8.06
CA MET A 261 -17.27 -8.38 -7.89
C MET A 261 -16.44 -9.29 -8.80
N GLY A 262 -15.54 -10.06 -8.19
CA GLY A 262 -14.85 -11.15 -8.89
C GLY A 262 -15.69 -12.42 -9.01
N THR A 263 -15.10 -13.44 -9.62
CA THR A 263 -15.66 -14.81 -9.64
C THR A 263 -15.99 -15.28 -8.21
N LEU A 264 -17.16 -15.90 -8.00
CA LEU A 264 -17.63 -16.28 -6.66
C LEU A 264 -17.63 -15.11 -5.65
N LEU A 265 -17.91 -13.89 -6.14
CA LEU A 265 -18.02 -12.61 -5.41
C LEU A 265 -16.69 -12.04 -4.89
N VAL A 266 -15.84 -12.86 -4.27
CA VAL A 266 -14.66 -12.40 -3.52
C VAL A 266 -13.33 -12.65 -4.24
N ASN A 267 -13.33 -13.31 -5.40
CA ASN A 267 -12.12 -13.46 -6.20
C ASN A 267 -11.58 -12.08 -6.60
N GLU A 268 -10.29 -12.01 -6.93
CA GLU A 268 -9.59 -10.78 -7.38
C GLU A 268 -9.46 -9.66 -6.34
N ARG A 269 -10.13 -9.76 -5.19
CA ARG A 269 -9.87 -8.94 -3.99
C ARG A 269 -10.03 -7.43 -4.21
N MET A 270 -10.89 -7.05 -5.15
CA MET A 270 -11.23 -5.64 -5.41
C MET A 270 -12.17 -5.07 -4.33
N LEU A 271 -12.88 -5.94 -3.59
CA LEU A 271 -13.72 -5.55 -2.46
C LEU A 271 -12.91 -4.84 -1.37
N GLU A 272 -11.66 -5.25 -1.11
CA GLU A 272 -10.78 -4.58 -0.17
C GLU A 272 -10.47 -3.14 -0.61
N SER A 273 -10.09 -2.95 -1.88
CA SER A 273 -9.85 -1.63 -2.46
C SER A 273 -11.09 -0.74 -2.39
N TYR A 274 -12.29 -1.32 -2.60
CA TYR A 274 -13.55 -0.59 -2.48
C TYR A 274 -13.85 -0.15 -1.05
N VAL A 275 -13.54 -0.98 -0.05
CA VAL A 275 -13.66 -0.62 1.38
C VAL A 275 -12.64 0.45 1.77
N ILE A 276 -11.39 0.35 1.29
CA ILE A 276 -10.38 1.39 1.51
C ILE A 276 -10.83 2.71 0.90
N ALA A 277 -11.38 2.69 -0.32
CA ALA A 277 -11.89 3.89 -0.98
C ALA A 277 -13.05 4.53 -0.21
N ARG A 278 -13.94 3.74 0.41
CA ARG A 278 -14.97 4.26 1.33
C ARG A 278 -14.34 5.03 2.48
N ASP A 279 -13.39 4.41 3.18
CA ASP A 279 -12.78 5.00 4.36
C ASP A 279 -11.95 6.25 4.02
N ARG A 280 -11.30 6.26 2.85
CA ARG A 280 -10.47 7.37 2.37
C ARG A 280 -11.24 8.49 1.70
N PHE A 281 -12.29 8.21 0.94
CA PHE A 281 -12.86 9.20 0.01
C PHE A 281 -14.34 9.48 0.22
N LEU A 282 -15.09 8.62 0.90
CA LEU A 282 -16.52 8.87 1.13
C LEU A 282 -16.74 9.82 2.31
N ALA A 283 -17.71 10.74 2.17
CA ALA A 283 -18.21 11.54 3.28
C ALA A 283 -18.97 10.67 4.31
N PRO A 284 -19.10 11.10 5.58
CA PRO A 284 -19.79 10.30 6.62
C PRO A 284 -21.24 9.92 6.28
N ASP A 285 -21.93 10.73 5.49
CA ASP A 285 -23.31 10.53 5.00
C ASP A 285 -23.35 10.08 3.53
N GLY A 286 -22.21 9.73 2.96
CA GLY A 286 -22.10 9.33 1.57
C GLY A 286 -22.69 7.94 1.30
N LYS A 287 -23.08 7.71 0.04
CA LYS A 287 -23.73 6.48 -0.42
C LYS A 287 -22.76 5.61 -1.21
N MET A 288 -22.96 4.29 -1.14
CA MET A 288 -22.17 3.31 -1.88
C MET A 288 -23.03 2.59 -2.91
N PHE A 289 -22.49 2.32 -4.09
CA PHE A 289 -23.15 1.57 -5.16
C PHE A 289 -22.19 0.51 -5.72
N PRO A 290 -22.39 -0.79 -5.44
CA PRO A 290 -23.45 -1.38 -4.62
C PRO A 290 -23.21 -1.22 -3.11
N THR A 291 -24.26 -1.42 -2.29
CA THR A 291 -24.20 -1.37 -0.81
C THR A 291 -23.97 -2.74 -0.17
N THR A 292 -24.48 -3.80 -0.78
CA THR A 292 -24.54 -5.15 -0.18
C THR A 292 -24.31 -6.20 -1.25
N GLY A 293 -23.48 -7.21 -0.95
CA GLY A 293 -23.31 -8.42 -1.76
C GLY A 293 -23.71 -9.65 -0.96
N ARG A 294 -24.34 -10.64 -1.60
CA ARG A 294 -24.70 -11.91 -0.98
C ARG A 294 -24.18 -13.07 -1.81
N TYR A 295 -23.37 -13.92 -1.21
CA TYR A 295 -23.03 -15.23 -1.75
C TYR A 295 -24.14 -16.21 -1.37
N ILE A 296 -24.71 -16.91 -2.35
CA ILE A 296 -25.81 -17.86 -2.16
C ILE A 296 -25.31 -19.26 -2.48
#